data_AF-A0A367J1V3-F1
#
_entry.id   AF-A0A367J1V3-F1
#
_cell.length_a   1.000
_cell.length_b   1.000
_cell.length_c   1.000
_cell.angle_alpha   90.00
_cell.angle_beta   90.00
_cell.angle_gamma   90.00
#
_symmetry.space_group_name_H-M   'P 1'
#
loop_
_entity.id
_entity.type
_entity.pdbx_description
1 polymer ?
#
loop_
_entity_poly.entity_id
_entity_poly.type
_entity_poly.pdbx_seq_one_letter_code
_entity_poly.pdbx_strand_id
1 'polypeptide(L)'
;MSLDIEQAPNYGTIPAGEIIIEDFDLLQSSKPGYGTRSIFEVSLNIVNATVGSGVIGLPFALFLSGFTLGIAISIFVGLLTFAAVYSLILTGQKSQTFNFASLAEVAMGRFGYHMLNFMLFIQSAGSVISYFILVADTIPVLLGLYFPRYPLLADRTIVTAVVSIFVMLPLNLFRSIGALAKWSAFSVLLLPIMILSVLIRAPAYAPDHEAPIFRLGKDPIAAA
;
A
#
# COMPACT_ATOMS: atom_id res chain seq x y z
N MET A 1 18.22 26.17 -9.28
CA MET A 1 17.12 26.54 -10.20
C MET A 1 16.05 27.17 -9.35
N SER A 2 16.03 28.50 -9.27
CA SER A 2 15.04 29.27 -8.53
C SER A 2 13.70 29.15 -9.25
N LEU A 3 12.74 28.45 -8.63
CA LEU A 3 11.38 28.39 -9.14
C LEU A 3 10.66 29.65 -8.66
N ASP A 4 10.31 30.54 -9.59
CA ASP A 4 9.46 31.70 -9.34
C ASP A 4 8.05 31.20 -9.05
N ILE A 5 7.71 31.07 -7.76
CA ILE A 5 6.35 30.76 -7.32
C ILE A 5 5.58 32.08 -7.32
N GLU A 6 4.72 32.24 -8.31
CA GLU A 6 3.77 33.35 -8.40
C GLU A 6 2.87 33.35 -7.14
N GLN A 7 2.97 34.44 -6.37
CA GLN A 7 2.33 34.64 -5.06
C GLN A 7 0.80 34.72 -5.18
N ALA A 8 0.08 33.82 -4.51
CA ALA A 8 -1.35 33.96 -4.28
C ALA A 8 -1.63 34.87 -3.06
N PRO A 9 -2.68 35.73 -3.06
CA PRO A 9 -2.75 36.92 -2.21
C PRO A 9 -3.00 36.69 -0.71
N ASN A 10 -3.24 35.44 -0.27
CA ASN A 10 -3.70 35.12 1.09
C ASN A 10 -2.81 34.14 1.86
N TYR A 11 -1.59 33.87 1.39
CA TYR A 11 -0.67 32.97 2.09
C TYR A 11 0.52 33.73 2.67
N GLY A 12 0.72 33.57 3.99
CA GLY A 12 1.78 34.23 4.75
C GLY A 12 3.15 34.13 4.09
N THR A 13 3.94 35.18 4.25
CA THR A 13 5.24 35.36 3.60
C THR A 13 6.27 34.38 4.15
N ILE A 14 6.97 33.68 3.26
CA ILE A 14 8.16 32.88 3.60
C ILE A 14 9.37 33.81 3.51
N PRO A 15 10.24 33.89 4.53
CA PRO A 15 11.47 34.67 4.44
C PRO A 15 12.35 34.16 3.28
N ALA A 16 12.89 35.10 2.49
CA ALA A 16 13.66 34.85 1.27
C ALA A 16 15.06 34.25 1.54
N GLY A 17 15.12 33.10 2.22
CA GLY A 17 16.29 32.24 2.32
C GLY A 17 16.23 31.12 1.29
N GLU A 18 17.39 30.54 0.97
CA GLU A 18 17.53 29.40 0.06
C GLU A 18 16.64 28.23 0.54
N ILE A 19 15.50 28.02 -0.12
CA ILE A 19 14.52 27.00 0.26
C ILE A 19 15.15 25.62 0.00
N ILE A 20 15.41 24.86 1.06
CA ILE A 20 15.97 23.51 0.97
C ILE A 20 14.83 22.54 0.60
N ILE A 21 15.13 21.47 -0.14
CA ILE A 21 14.16 20.43 -0.54
C ILE A 21 13.36 19.89 0.66
N GLU A 22 13.99 19.79 1.85
CA GLU A 22 13.33 19.37 3.10
C GLU A 22 12.19 20.32 3.54
N ASP A 23 12.32 21.64 3.32
CA ASP A 23 11.28 22.62 3.65
C ASP A 23 10.08 22.48 2.71
N PHE A 24 10.32 22.17 1.44
CA PHE A 24 9.27 21.86 0.47
C PHE A 24 8.50 20.59 0.85
N ASP A 25 9.21 19.55 1.31
CA ASP A 25 8.60 18.29 1.72
C ASP A 25 7.73 18.43 2.98
N LEU A 26 8.09 19.35 3.89
CA LEU A 26 7.25 19.70 5.04
C LEU A 26 6.04 20.54 4.60
N LEU A 27 6.22 21.50 3.71
CA LEU A 27 5.15 22.38 3.23
C LEU A 27 4.09 21.61 2.42
N GLN A 28 4.48 20.65 1.57
CA GLN A 28 3.51 19.82 0.84
C GLN A 28 2.62 18.97 1.74
N SER A 29 3.06 18.63 2.96
CA SER A 29 2.27 17.83 3.90
C SER A 29 1.11 18.61 4.54
N SER A 30 1.22 19.94 4.57
CA SER A 30 0.36 20.81 5.37
C SER A 30 -0.35 21.88 4.55
N LYS A 31 0.18 22.26 3.38
CA LYS A 31 -0.36 23.35 2.55
C LYS A 31 -0.56 22.89 1.10
N PRO A 32 -1.72 23.22 0.49
CA PRO A 32 -1.95 22.98 -0.92
C PRO A 32 -1.01 23.87 -1.77
N GLY A 33 -0.63 23.39 -2.95
CA GLY A 33 0.22 24.12 -3.91
C GLY A 33 1.72 23.84 -3.81
N TYR A 34 2.19 23.11 -2.79
CA TYR A 34 3.61 22.76 -2.61
C TYR A 34 3.95 21.33 -3.06
N GLY A 35 2.97 20.59 -3.59
CA GLY A 35 3.17 19.21 -4.05
C GLY A 35 4.00 19.14 -5.33
N THR A 36 5.03 18.30 -5.34
CA THR A 36 5.95 18.14 -6.49
C THR A 36 5.57 17.00 -7.44
N ARG A 37 4.47 16.27 -7.16
CA ARG A 37 4.09 15.05 -7.88
C ARG A 37 2.88 15.26 -8.76
N SER A 38 2.91 14.60 -9.93
CA SER A 38 1.79 14.65 -10.86
C SER A 38 0.58 13.88 -10.33
N ILE A 39 -0.62 14.25 -10.78
CA ILE A 39 -1.86 13.53 -10.45
C ILE A 39 -1.73 12.04 -10.78
N PHE A 40 -1.10 11.72 -11.91
CA PHE A 40 -0.87 10.34 -12.34
C PHE A 40 0.03 9.56 -11.37
N GLU A 41 1.16 10.13 -10.94
CA GLU A 41 2.05 9.50 -9.95
C GLU A 41 1.33 9.27 -8.61
N VAL A 42 0.52 10.24 -8.17
CA VAL A 42 -0.27 10.11 -6.94
C VAL A 42 -1.33 9.02 -7.10
N SER A 43 -2.03 8.95 -8.23
CA SER A 43 -3.00 7.89 -8.53
C SER A 43 -2.36 6.50 -8.52
N LEU A 44 -1.19 6.34 -9.15
CA LEU A 44 -0.45 5.07 -9.12
C LEU A 44 -0.07 4.69 -7.69
N ASN A 45 0.41 5.65 -6.90
CA ASN A 45 0.76 5.38 -5.51
C ASN A 45 -0.46 4.95 -4.67
N ILE A 46 -1.64 5.55 -4.90
CA ILE A 46 -2.90 5.13 -4.27
C ILE A 46 -3.28 3.71 -4.69
N VAL A 47 -3.10 3.34 -5.96
CA VAL A 47 -3.33 1.96 -6.43
C VAL A 47 -2.39 0.99 -5.73
N ASN A 48 -1.10 1.30 -5.66
CA ASN A 48 -0.10 0.46 -4.98
C ASN A 48 -0.47 0.26 -3.49
N ALA A 49 -0.87 1.34 -2.81
CA ALA A 49 -1.29 1.31 -1.42
C ALA A 49 -2.58 0.51 -1.19
N THR A 50 -3.52 0.55 -2.15
CA THR A 50 -4.81 -0.16 -2.04
C THR A 50 -4.66 -1.66 -2.31
N VAL A 51 -3.85 -2.05 -3.29
CA VAL A 51 -3.65 -3.46 -3.67
C VAL A 51 -2.90 -4.21 -2.56
N GLY A 52 -1.83 -3.61 -2.04
CA GLY A 52 -1.08 -4.14 -0.89
C GLY A 52 -0.56 -5.57 -1.07
N SER A 53 -0.14 -6.21 0.03
CA SER A 53 0.16 -7.64 0.07
C SER A 53 -1.11 -8.52 0.10
N GLY A 54 -2.26 -7.94 0.49
CA GLY A 54 -3.54 -8.64 0.61
C GLY A 54 -4.05 -9.24 -0.70
N VAL A 55 -3.58 -8.75 -1.84
CA VAL A 55 -3.94 -9.27 -3.17
C VAL A 55 -3.64 -10.77 -3.33
N ILE A 56 -2.61 -11.28 -2.65
CA ILE A 56 -2.24 -12.72 -2.70
C ILE A 56 -3.27 -13.57 -1.94
N GLY A 57 -3.90 -13.02 -0.89
CA GLY A 57 -4.93 -13.70 -0.10
C GLY A 57 -6.35 -13.58 -0.68
N LEU A 58 -6.60 -12.65 -1.60
CA LEU A 58 -7.93 -12.42 -2.19
C LEU A 58 -8.55 -13.69 -2.83
N PRO A 59 -7.82 -14.51 -3.62
CA PRO A 59 -8.41 -15.72 -4.19
C PRO A 59 -8.88 -16.72 -3.11
N PHE A 60 -8.11 -16.84 -2.03
CA PHE A 60 -8.45 -17.70 -0.90
C PHE A 60 -9.65 -17.16 -0.12
N ALA A 61 -9.72 -15.85 0.10
CA ALA A 61 -10.89 -15.21 0.70
C ALA A 61 -12.16 -15.43 -0.14
N LEU A 62 -12.08 -15.30 -1.47
CA LEU A 62 -13.19 -15.57 -2.39
C LEU A 62 -13.62 -17.04 -2.37
N PHE A 63 -12.65 -17.96 -2.28
CA PHE A 63 -12.92 -19.39 -2.15
C PHE A 63 -13.70 -19.71 -0.86
N LEU A 64 -13.31 -19.10 0.27
CA LEU A 64 -13.99 -19.30 1.56
C LEU A 64 -15.36 -18.62 1.64
N SER A 65 -15.52 -17.44 1.06
CA SER A 65 -16.82 -16.73 1.06
C SER A 65 -17.82 -17.33 0.07
N GLY A 66 -17.36 -18.11 -0.90
CA GLY A 66 -18.09 -18.45 -2.11
C GLY A 66 -18.02 -17.32 -3.14
N PHE A 67 -18.00 -17.67 -4.44
CA PHE A 67 -17.68 -16.72 -5.51
C PHE A 67 -18.67 -15.55 -5.59
N THR A 68 -19.97 -15.83 -5.66
CA THR A 68 -21.01 -14.79 -5.81
C THR A 68 -21.04 -13.84 -4.62
N LEU A 69 -20.99 -14.39 -3.41
CA LEU A 69 -21.02 -13.62 -2.17
C LEU A 69 -19.72 -12.82 -1.99
N GLY A 70 -18.57 -13.41 -2.33
CA GLY A 70 -17.28 -12.74 -2.29
C GLY A 70 -17.21 -11.52 -3.22
N ILE A 71 -17.75 -11.63 -4.44
CA ILE A 71 -17.86 -10.49 -5.36
C ILE A 71 -18.84 -9.44 -4.83
N ALA A 72 -20.00 -9.85 -4.28
CA ALA A 72 -20.96 -8.91 -3.70
C ALA A 72 -20.36 -8.12 -2.52
N ILE A 73 -19.63 -8.79 -1.62
CA ILE A 73 -18.90 -8.14 -0.52
C ILE A 73 -17.82 -7.21 -1.08
N SER A 74 -17.07 -7.64 -2.10
CA SER A 74 -16.01 -6.82 -2.71
C SER A 74 -16.58 -5.51 -3.29
N ILE A 75 -17.71 -5.58 -3.99
CA ILE A 75 -18.41 -4.39 -4.51
C ILE A 75 -18.87 -3.50 -3.36
N PHE A 76 -19.48 -4.08 -2.32
CA PHE A 76 -19.95 -3.34 -1.16
C PHE A 76 -18.81 -2.59 -0.43
N VAL A 77 -17.69 -3.28 -0.16
CA VAL A 77 -16.49 -2.67 0.43
C VAL A 77 -15.91 -1.59 -0.49
N GLY A 78 -15.94 -1.79 -1.81
CA GLY A 78 -15.54 -0.78 -2.79
C GLY A 78 -16.38 0.50 -2.70
N LEU A 79 -17.70 0.37 -2.58
CA LEU A 79 -18.61 1.52 -2.40
C LEU A 79 -18.36 2.24 -1.07
N LEU A 80 -18.18 1.49 0.03
CA LEU A 80 -17.84 2.08 1.34
C LEU A 80 -16.50 2.83 1.29
N THR A 81 -15.50 2.25 0.63
CA THR A 81 -14.18 2.87 0.46
C THR A 81 -14.29 4.15 -0.37
N PHE A 82 -15.06 4.14 -1.46
CA PHE A 82 -15.32 5.34 -2.26
C PHE A 82 -15.99 6.44 -1.43
N ALA A 83 -17.03 6.11 -0.66
CA ALA A 83 -17.72 7.06 0.21
C ALA A 83 -16.79 7.63 1.30
N ALA A 84 -15.92 6.79 1.86
CA ALA A 84 -14.94 7.20 2.87
C ALA A 84 -13.91 8.17 2.29
N VAL A 85 -13.30 7.84 1.14
CA VAL A 85 -12.33 8.72 0.46
C VAL A 85 -12.99 10.03 0.01
N TYR A 86 -14.21 9.98 -0.53
CA TYR A 86 -14.95 11.18 -0.89
C TYR A 86 -15.20 12.10 0.31
N SER A 87 -15.65 11.52 1.43
CA SER A 87 -15.88 12.26 2.68
C SER A 87 -14.59 12.86 3.24
N LEU A 88 -13.48 12.13 3.13
CA LEU A 88 -12.15 12.60 3.52
C LEU A 88 -11.74 13.84 2.72
N ILE A 89 -11.84 13.76 1.39
CA ILE A 89 -11.48 14.87 0.48
C ILE A 89 -12.37 16.08 0.76
N LEU A 90 -13.69 15.88 0.86
CA LEU A 90 -14.64 16.97 1.11
C LEU A 90 -14.39 17.67 2.45
N THR A 91 -14.08 16.89 3.50
CA THR A 91 -13.76 17.45 4.82
C THR A 91 -12.44 18.21 4.79
N GLY A 92 -11.42 17.70 4.09
CA GLY A 92 -10.14 18.37 3.91
C GLY A 92 -10.29 19.71 3.20
N GLN A 93 -11.10 19.75 2.13
CA GLN A 93 -11.41 20.98 1.40
C GLN A 93 -12.18 21.99 2.26
N LYS A 94 -13.16 21.56 3.06
CA LYS A 94 -13.95 22.47 3.92
C LYS A 94 -13.16 23.02 5.11
N SER A 95 -12.33 22.20 5.72
CA SER A 95 -11.53 22.56 6.89
C SER A 95 -10.17 23.18 6.58
N GLN A 96 -9.78 23.20 5.29
CA GLN A 96 -8.44 23.61 4.83
C GLN A 96 -7.31 22.87 5.58
N THR A 97 -7.57 21.62 5.98
CA THR A 97 -6.65 20.76 6.71
C THR A 97 -6.38 19.51 5.89
N PHE A 98 -5.11 19.28 5.50
CA PHE A 98 -4.75 18.22 4.55
C PHE A 98 -3.89 17.10 5.18
N ASN A 99 -3.48 17.25 6.43
CA ASN A 99 -2.85 16.18 7.20
C ASN A 99 -3.94 15.24 7.75
N PHE A 100 -3.80 13.94 7.52
CA PHE A 100 -4.81 12.93 7.86
C PHE A 100 -5.16 12.89 9.35
N ALA A 101 -4.15 12.95 10.23
CA ALA A 101 -4.35 12.94 11.68
C ALA A 101 -5.04 14.21 12.17
N SER A 102 -4.60 15.38 11.70
CA SER A 102 -5.23 16.67 12.04
C SER A 102 -6.66 16.76 11.49
N LEU A 103 -6.92 16.18 10.32
CA LEU A 103 -8.26 16.14 9.74
C LEU A 103 -9.23 15.28 10.58
N ALA A 104 -8.75 14.17 11.16
CA ALA A 104 -9.53 13.41 12.13
C ALA A 104 -9.75 14.17 13.44
N GLU A 105 -8.80 15.02 13.86
CA GLU A 105 -9.00 15.93 14.98
C GLU A 105 -10.10 16.95 14.72
N VAL A 106 -10.16 17.52 13.51
CA VAL A 106 -11.24 18.44 13.13
C VAL A 106 -12.60 17.73 13.10
N ALA A 107 -12.65 16.48 12.63
CA ALA A 107 -13.90 15.73 12.50
C ALA A 107 -14.44 15.15 13.83
N MET A 108 -13.56 14.69 14.73
CA MET A 108 -13.93 13.92 15.93
C MET A 108 -13.26 14.44 17.22
N GLY A 109 -12.55 15.56 17.16
CA GLY A 109 -11.76 16.10 18.27
C GLY A 109 -10.48 15.30 18.57
N ARG A 110 -9.86 15.59 19.72
CA ARG A 110 -8.59 14.97 20.16
C ARG A 110 -8.67 13.43 20.25
N PHE A 111 -9.86 12.89 20.52
CA PHE A 111 -10.10 11.44 20.49
C PHE A 111 -9.84 10.86 19.09
N GLY A 112 -10.37 11.49 18.05
CA GLY A 112 -10.15 11.08 16.66
C GLY A 112 -8.69 11.12 16.26
N TYR A 113 -7.95 12.15 16.69
CA TYR A 113 -6.51 12.26 16.44
C TYR A 113 -5.73 11.06 16.97
N HIS A 114 -5.92 10.71 18.24
CA HIS A 114 -5.19 9.60 18.86
C HIS A 114 -5.64 8.24 18.34
N MET A 115 -6.95 8.06 18.11
CA MET A 115 -7.49 6.83 17.55
C MET A 115 -6.94 6.57 16.14
N LEU A 116 -6.91 7.61 15.28
CA LEU A 116 -6.38 7.47 13.92
C LEU A 116 -4.89 7.12 13.93
N ASN A 117 -4.08 7.82 14.72
CA ASN A 117 -2.65 7.52 14.82
C ASN A 117 -2.40 6.08 15.31
N PHE A 118 -3.22 5.59 16.26
CA PHE A 118 -3.15 4.21 16.72
C PHE A 118 -3.53 3.20 15.62
N MET A 119 -4.60 3.48 14.85
CA MET A 119 -4.98 2.67 13.69
C MET A 119 -3.89 2.64 12.62
N LEU A 120 -3.28 3.79 12.32
CA LEU A 120 -2.16 3.90 11.37
C LEU A 120 -0.93 3.11 11.84
N PHE A 121 -0.65 3.11 13.14
CA PHE A 121 0.42 2.31 13.72
C PHE A 121 0.17 0.81 13.54
N ILE A 122 -1.04 0.32 13.90
CA ILE A 122 -1.41 -1.09 13.71
C ILE A 122 -1.35 -1.48 12.23
N GLN A 123 -1.92 -0.64 11.35
CA GLN A 123 -1.93 -0.88 9.92
C GLN A 123 -0.51 -0.99 9.36
N SER A 124 0.38 -0.08 9.78
CA SER A 124 1.78 -0.05 9.33
C SER A 124 2.54 -1.26 9.85
N ALA A 125 2.39 -1.61 11.13
CA ALA A 125 3.00 -2.81 11.72
C ALA A 125 2.54 -4.09 11.00
N GLY A 126 1.22 -4.25 10.79
CA GLY A 126 0.65 -5.39 10.07
C GLY A 126 1.15 -5.47 8.63
N SER A 127 1.25 -4.33 7.94
CA SER A 127 1.75 -4.27 6.56
C SER A 127 3.23 -4.71 6.48
N VAL A 128 4.09 -4.21 7.36
CA VAL A 128 5.51 -4.61 7.42
C VAL A 128 5.65 -6.11 7.69
N ILE A 129 4.90 -6.65 8.65
CA ILE A 129 4.91 -8.09 8.96
C ILE A 129 4.43 -8.90 7.74
N SER A 130 3.35 -8.48 7.09
CA SER A 130 2.80 -9.17 5.92
C SER A 130 3.79 -9.22 4.75
N TYR A 131 4.43 -8.09 4.42
CA TYR A 131 5.47 -8.07 3.38
C TYR A 131 6.70 -8.89 3.76
N PHE A 132 7.06 -8.94 5.05
CA PHE A 132 8.15 -9.78 5.52
C PHE A 132 7.85 -11.27 5.33
N ILE A 133 6.66 -11.72 5.72
CA ILE A 133 6.19 -13.10 5.52
C ILE A 133 6.20 -13.45 4.03
N LEU A 134 5.68 -12.57 3.17
CA LEU A 134 5.68 -12.76 1.72
C LEU A 134 7.10 -13.05 1.19
N VAL A 135 8.08 -12.25 1.60
CA VAL A 135 9.48 -12.45 1.19
C VAL A 135 10.04 -13.76 1.75
N ALA A 136 9.78 -14.05 3.02
CA ALA A 136 10.25 -15.24 3.70
C ALA A 136 9.69 -16.54 3.09
N ASP A 137 8.48 -16.50 2.53
CA ASP A 137 7.84 -17.68 1.95
C ASP A 137 8.12 -17.81 0.45
N THR A 138 8.39 -16.70 -0.25
CA THR A 138 8.58 -16.70 -1.71
C THR A 138 10.04 -16.91 -2.12
N ILE A 139 10.99 -16.14 -1.55
CA ILE A 139 12.39 -16.16 -2.04
C ILE A 139 13.05 -17.55 -1.86
N PRO A 140 12.94 -18.24 -0.71
CA PRO A 140 13.58 -19.54 -0.53
C PRO A 140 13.03 -20.59 -1.51
N VAL A 141 11.72 -20.55 -1.79
CA VAL A 141 11.08 -21.46 -2.74
C VAL A 141 11.61 -21.20 -4.16
N LEU A 142 11.68 -19.95 -4.59
CA LEU A 142 12.22 -19.59 -5.90
C LEU A 142 13.69 -20.01 -6.04
N LEU A 143 14.52 -19.73 -5.03
CA LEU A 143 15.92 -20.12 -5.03
C LEU A 143 16.10 -21.64 -5.05
N GLY A 144 15.29 -22.40 -4.31
CA GLY A 144 15.30 -23.86 -4.35
C GLY A 144 14.91 -24.44 -5.71
N LEU A 145 13.96 -23.81 -6.42
CA LEU A 145 13.54 -24.23 -7.76
C LEU A 145 14.60 -23.95 -8.83
N TYR A 146 15.26 -22.79 -8.79
CA TYR A 146 16.26 -22.40 -9.80
C TYR A 146 17.69 -22.87 -9.49
N PHE A 147 18.02 -23.09 -8.21
CA PHE A 147 19.35 -23.52 -7.76
C PHE A 147 19.27 -24.80 -6.89
N PRO A 148 18.75 -25.92 -7.40
CA PRO A 148 18.52 -27.14 -6.62
C PRO A 148 19.80 -27.78 -6.06
N ARG A 149 20.97 -27.40 -6.60
CA ARG A 149 22.28 -27.90 -6.16
C ARG A 149 22.73 -27.32 -4.80
N TYR A 150 22.13 -26.22 -4.35
CA TYR A 150 22.53 -25.52 -3.13
C TYR A 150 21.38 -25.51 -2.11
N PRO A 151 21.28 -26.53 -1.24
CA PRO A 151 20.16 -26.65 -0.28
C PRO A 151 20.10 -25.49 0.73
N LEU A 152 21.23 -24.84 1.00
CA LEU A 152 21.28 -23.64 1.84
C LEU A 152 20.50 -22.45 1.25
N LEU A 153 20.33 -22.40 -0.08
CA LEU A 153 19.53 -21.38 -0.76
C LEU A 153 18.03 -21.70 -0.76
N ALA A 154 17.65 -22.90 -0.34
CA ALA A 154 16.25 -23.29 -0.15
C ALA A 154 15.82 -23.19 1.34
N ASP A 155 16.76 -23.05 2.27
CA ASP A 155 16.46 -22.94 3.68
C ASP A 155 15.81 -21.58 3.99
N ARG A 156 14.56 -21.65 4.46
CA ARG A 156 13.75 -20.47 4.78
C ARG A 156 14.42 -19.56 5.79
N THR A 157 15.03 -20.10 6.83
CA THR A 157 15.60 -19.31 7.94
C THR A 157 16.84 -18.56 7.47
N ILE A 158 17.75 -19.27 6.79
CA ILE A 158 19.01 -18.70 6.32
C ILE A 158 18.75 -17.62 5.27
N VAL A 159 17.96 -17.94 4.25
CA VAL A 159 17.66 -17.00 3.15
C VAL A 159 16.92 -15.78 3.65
N THR A 160 15.91 -15.96 4.52
CA THR A 160 15.18 -14.82 5.10
C THR A 160 16.14 -13.93 5.89
N ALA A 161 16.97 -14.48 6.77
CA ALA A 161 17.94 -13.70 7.54
C ALA A 161 18.90 -12.91 6.65
N VAL A 162 19.44 -13.55 5.60
CA VAL A 162 20.34 -12.90 4.63
C VAL A 162 19.62 -11.76 3.90
N VAL A 163 18.42 -11.99 3.36
CA VAL A 163 17.65 -10.96 2.66
C VAL A 163 17.29 -9.81 3.60
N SER A 164 16.90 -10.10 4.85
CA SER A 164 16.58 -9.06 5.83
C SER A 164 17.78 -8.17 6.15
N ILE A 165 18.95 -8.76 6.38
CA ILE A 165 20.16 -8.02 6.77
C ILE A 165 20.76 -7.25 5.59
N PHE A 166 20.86 -7.89 4.43
CA PHE A 166 21.61 -7.33 3.29
C PHE A 166 20.75 -6.56 2.29
N VAL A 167 19.42 -6.72 2.32
CA VAL A 167 18.51 -6.02 1.40
C VAL A 167 17.53 -5.14 2.16
N MET A 168 16.75 -5.69 3.10
CA MET A 168 15.71 -4.90 3.77
C MET A 168 16.30 -3.83 4.69
N LEU A 169 17.27 -4.17 5.54
CA LEU A 169 17.86 -3.22 6.47
C LEU A 169 18.49 -1.99 5.78
N PRO A 170 19.34 -2.12 4.73
CA PRO A 170 19.89 -0.95 4.04
C PRO A 170 18.80 -0.15 3.33
N LEU A 171 17.75 -0.79 2.80
CA LEU A 171 16.61 -0.09 2.20
C LEU A 171 15.83 0.75 3.22
N ASN A 172 15.77 0.33 4.48
CA ASN A 172 15.11 1.10 5.55
C ASN A 172 15.97 2.25 6.09
N LEU A 173 17.28 2.26 5.80
CA LEU A 173 18.22 3.29 6.26
C LEU A 173 18.29 4.52 5.32
N PHE A 174 17.58 4.50 4.18
CA PHE A 174 17.53 5.67 3.30
C PHE A 174 16.81 6.83 3.97
N ARG A 175 17.53 7.96 4.12
CA ARG A 175 17.00 9.18 4.71
C ARG A 175 15.92 9.86 3.85
N SER A 176 15.89 9.63 2.54
CA SER A 176 14.91 10.24 1.64
C SER A 176 13.97 9.21 1.00
N ILE A 177 12.66 9.43 1.23
CA ILE A 177 11.57 8.62 0.65
C ILE A 177 11.39 8.94 -0.85
N GLY A 178 11.94 10.06 -1.32
CA GLY A 178 11.82 10.52 -2.71
C GLY A 178 12.30 9.50 -3.75
N ALA A 179 13.37 8.75 -3.46
CA ALA A 179 13.86 7.69 -4.35
C ALA A 179 12.88 6.51 -4.47
N LEU A 180 12.15 6.20 -3.39
CA LEU A 180 11.17 5.11 -3.34
C LEU A 180 9.90 5.42 -4.15
N ALA A 181 9.56 6.69 -4.36
CA ALA A 181 8.37 7.05 -5.12
C ALA A 181 8.41 6.53 -6.58
N LYS A 182 9.59 6.54 -7.21
CA LYS A 182 9.78 5.95 -8.55
C LYS A 182 9.59 4.43 -8.53
N TRP A 183 10.07 3.76 -7.48
CA TRP A 183 9.86 2.33 -7.27
C TRP A 183 8.39 1.99 -7.02
N SER A 184 7.64 2.85 -6.32
CA SER A 184 6.19 2.69 -6.12
C SER A 184 5.44 2.72 -7.45
N ALA A 185 5.75 3.68 -8.33
CA ALA A 185 5.17 3.75 -9.68
C ALA A 185 5.52 2.50 -10.51
N PHE A 186 6.78 2.03 -10.43
CA PHE A 186 7.21 0.81 -11.11
C PHE A 186 6.47 -0.45 -10.60
N SER A 187 6.23 -0.56 -9.29
CA SER A 187 5.47 -1.68 -8.69
C SER A 187 4.09 -1.84 -9.31
N VAL A 188 3.38 -0.73 -9.56
CA VAL A 188 2.04 -0.76 -10.18
C VAL A 188 2.08 -1.33 -11.59
N LEU A 189 3.15 -1.11 -12.35
CA LEU A 189 3.32 -1.67 -13.69
C LEU A 189 3.52 -3.19 -13.68
N LEU A 190 3.90 -3.78 -12.54
CA LEU A 190 3.98 -5.23 -12.37
C LEU A 190 2.60 -5.87 -12.12
N LEU A 191 1.58 -5.11 -11.69
CA LEU A 191 0.25 -5.67 -11.43
C LEU A 191 -0.42 -6.26 -12.68
N PRO A 192 -0.43 -5.59 -13.85
CA PRO A 192 -0.93 -6.21 -15.08
C PRO A 192 -0.17 -7.48 -15.47
N ILE A 193 1.14 -7.54 -15.23
CA ILE A 193 1.97 -8.73 -15.50
C ILE A 193 1.56 -9.88 -14.59
N MET A 194 1.34 -9.60 -13.30
CA MET A 194 0.84 -10.57 -12.33
C MET A 194 -0.55 -11.09 -12.74
N ILE A 195 -1.49 -10.20 -13.09
CA ILE A 195 -2.84 -10.57 -13.53
C ILE A 195 -2.77 -11.44 -14.79
N LEU A 196 -1.94 -11.06 -15.77
CA LEU A 196 -1.77 -11.83 -17.01
C LEU A 196 -1.17 -13.22 -16.73
N SER A 197 -0.18 -13.30 -15.84
CA SER A 197 0.43 -14.57 -15.44
C SER A 197 -0.59 -15.50 -14.79
N VAL A 198 -1.47 -14.96 -13.94
CA VAL A 198 -2.58 -15.72 -13.35
C VAL A 198 -3.58 -16.13 -14.42
N LEU A 199 -3.96 -15.26 -15.35
CA LEU A 199 -4.94 -15.55 -16.41
C LEU A 199 -4.45 -16.66 -17.36
N ILE A 200 -3.15 -16.69 -17.68
CA ILE A 200 -2.54 -17.73 -18.52
C ILE A 200 -2.45 -19.05 -17.77
N ARG A 201 -2.13 -19.03 -16.47
CA ARG A 201 -1.98 -20.26 -15.67
C ARG A 201 -3.31 -20.83 -15.20
N ALA A 202 -4.32 -20.00 -14.95
CA ALA A 202 -5.60 -20.43 -14.39
C ALA A 202 -6.28 -21.59 -15.14
N PRO A 203 -6.35 -21.63 -16.49
CA PRO A 203 -6.92 -22.75 -17.23
C PRO A 203 -6.22 -24.10 -16.98
N ALA A 204 -4.91 -24.08 -16.67
CA ALA A 204 -4.17 -25.30 -16.38
C ALA A 204 -4.51 -25.89 -15.01
N TYR A 205 -4.95 -25.07 -14.05
CA TYR A 205 -5.31 -25.49 -12.68
C TYR A 205 -6.82 -25.61 -12.45
N ALA A 206 -7.64 -25.07 -13.37
CA ALA A 206 -9.10 -25.15 -13.34
C ALA A 206 -9.69 -26.57 -13.27
N PRO A 207 -9.15 -27.60 -13.96
CA PRO A 207 -9.76 -28.93 -13.91
C PRO A 207 -9.60 -29.64 -12.55
N ASP A 208 -8.68 -29.19 -11.70
CA ASP A 208 -8.37 -29.86 -10.43
C ASP A 208 -9.12 -29.28 -9.22
N HIS A 209 -9.85 -28.17 -9.39
CA HIS A 209 -10.48 -27.44 -8.26
C HIS A 209 -11.92 -27.03 -8.57
N GLU A 210 -12.88 -27.61 -7.85
CA GLU A 210 -14.28 -27.16 -7.88
C GLU A 210 -14.42 -25.85 -7.08
N ALA A 211 -14.81 -24.76 -7.76
CA ALA A 211 -15.08 -23.48 -7.11
C ALA A 211 -16.52 -23.49 -6.54
N PRO A 212 -16.71 -23.37 -5.20
CA PRO A 212 -18.05 -23.26 -4.62
C PRO A 212 -18.71 -21.94 -5.05
N ILE A 213 -19.69 -22.02 -5.95
CA ILE A 213 -20.41 -20.84 -6.47
C ILE A 213 -21.25 -20.17 -5.36
N PHE A 214 -21.86 -20.99 -4.49
CA PHE A 214 -22.79 -20.56 -3.43
C PHE A 214 -22.52 -21.17 -2.04
N ARG A 215 -21.61 -22.13 -1.90
CA ARG A 215 -21.31 -22.72 -0.58
C ARG A 215 -20.38 -21.80 0.20
N LEU A 216 -20.86 -21.34 1.35
CA LEU A 216 -20.05 -20.67 2.37
C LEU A 216 -19.08 -21.70 2.98
N GLY A 217 -17.79 -21.35 3.07
CA GLY A 217 -16.78 -22.17 3.73
C GLY A 217 -17.22 -22.50 5.16
N LYS A 218 -17.03 -23.76 5.58
CA LYS A 218 -17.55 -24.26 6.86
C LYS A 218 -16.84 -23.65 8.09
N ASP A 219 -15.68 -23.04 7.91
CA ASP A 219 -14.85 -22.51 9.00
C ASP A 219 -14.41 -21.05 8.75
N PRO A 220 -15.05 -20.05 9.38
CA PRO A 220 -14.62 -18.65 9.29
C PRO A 220 -13.32 -18.36 10.07
N ILE A 221 -12.85 -19.28 10.92
CA ILE A 221 -11.68 -19.09 11.80
C ILE A 221 -10.39 -19.66 11.19
N ALA A 222 -10.48 -20.63 10.27
CA ALA A 222 -9.30 -21.23 9.62
C ALA A 222 -8.62 -20.30 8.59
N ALA A 223 -9.13 -19.08 8.42
CA ALA A 223 -8.66 -18.07 7.47
C ALA A 223 -7.74 -16.99 8.08
N ALA A 224 -7.42 -17.11 9.38
CA ALA A 224 -6.55 -16.21 10.12
C ALA A 224 -5.16 -16.80 10.37
#